data_AF-A0ABC8YZV6-F1
#
_entry.id   AF-A0ABC8YZV6-F1
#
_cell.length_a   1.000
_cell.length_b   1.000
_cell.length_c   1.000
_cell.angle_alpha   90.00
_cell.angle_beta   90.00
_cell.angle_gamma   90.00
#
_symmetry.space_group_name_H-M   'P 1'
#
loop_
_entity.id
_entity.type
_entity.pdbx_description
1 polymer ?
#
loop_
_entity_poly.entity_id
_entity_poly.type
_entity_poly.pdbx_seq_one_letter_code
_entity_poly.pdbx_strand_id
1 'polypeptide(L)'
;MWMNLKDVDERLGRVGKCLTVLKRTGIHYLDSKSKETEDIQKIKDFTRIDTKTAHSISQAVRKYMKEGPMVGTFYVYGNGFDWYGKSTAVDEIYVAYNPRVENIKTWSHVVAITGFGVQGSYPFWEFQNTYGPKWRGAARGFGQIYAVHVRFLYAFTLA
;
A
#
# COMPACT_ATOMS: atom_id res chain seq x y z
N MET A 1 26.32 5.12 -8.22
CA MET A 1 26.45 5.86 -6.95
C MET A 1 25.72 5.07 -5.87
N TRP A 2 26.43 4.39 -4.97
CA TRP A 2 25.81 3.59 -3.91
C TRP A 2 25.51 4.49 -2.70
N MET A 3 24.28 4.43 -2.21
CA MET A 3 23.74 5.37 -1.22
C MET A 3 24.16 4.99 0.21
N ASN A 4 24.61 5.98 0.99
CA ASN A 4 24.87 5.81 2.42
C ASN A 4 23.55 5.93 3.19
N LEU A 5 22.94 4.79 3.56
CA LEU A 5 21.61 4.70 4.19
C LEU A 5 21.54 5.23 5.63
N LYS A 6 22.62 5.82 6.16
CA LYS A 6 22.73 6.25 7.57
C LYS A 6 21.86 7.45 7.93
N ASP A 7 21.36 8.21 6.95
CA ASP A 7 20.53 9.42 7.18
C ASP A 7 19.02 9.16 7.08
N VAL A 8 18.56 7.91 7.07
CA VAL A 8 17.13 7.60 6.96
C VAL A 8 16.60 6.99 8.25
N ASP A 9 15.66 7.68 8.89
CA ASP A 9 15.00 7.27 10.13
C ASP A 9 14.52 5.82 10.04
N GLU A 10 15.13 4.93 10.83
CA GLU A 10 14.84 3.50 10.83
C GLU A 10 13.39 3.20 11.21
N ARG A 11 12.73 4.10 11.94
CA ARG A 11 11.33 3.97 12.35
C ARG A 11 10.38 4.00 11.16
N LEU A 12 10.79 4.52 10.00
CA LEU A 12 9.95 4.65 8.81
C LEU A 12 9.67 3.33 8.08
N GLY A 13 10.43 2.27 8.36
CA GLY A 13 10.34 1.01 7.61
C GLY A 13 10.75 1.15 6.14
N ARG A 14 10.68 0.05 5.37
CA ARG A 14 11.15 0.01 3.97
C ARG A 14 10.40 0.97 3.05
N VAL A 15 9.07 1.05 3.16
CA VAL A 15 8.24 1.93 2.32
C VAL A 15 8.59 3.41 2.55
N GLY A 16 8.70 3.85 3.80
CA GLY A 16 9.09 5.23 4.10
C GLY A 16 10.51 5.57 3.65
N LYS A 17 11.45 4.60 3.68
CA LYS A 17 12.78 4.76 3.05
C LYS A 17 12.67 4.96 1.53
N CYS A 18 11.85 4.17 0.83
CA CYS A 18 11.61 4.35 -0.60
C CYS A 18 11.01 5.73 -0.93
N LEU A 19 9.98 6.16 -0.19
CA LEU A 19 9.36 7.48 -0.36
C LEU A 19 10.36 8.62 -0.09
N THR A 20 11.25 8.45 0.90
CA THR A 20 12.33 9.43 1.16
C THR A 20 13.29 9.57 -0.02
N VAL A 21 13.62 8.46 -0.69
CA VAL A 21 14.40 8.48 -1.94
C VAL A 21 13.62 9.19 -3.03
N LEU A 22 12.34 8.83 -3.25
CA LEU A 22 11.48 9.48 -4.25
C LEU A 22 11.34 10.99 -4.04
N LYS A 23 11.36 11.47 -2.79
CA LYS A 23 11.34 12.90 -2.46
C LYS A 23 12.63 13.61 -2.88
N ARG A 24 13.78 12.94 -2.73
CA ARG A 24 15.11 13.52 -3.03
C ARG A 24 15.42 13.43 -4.53
N THR A 25 15.31 12.22 -5.08
CA THR A 25 15.78 11.89 -6.43
C THR A 25 14.68 11.93 -7.46
N GLY A 26 13.43 11.60 -7.09
CA GLY A 26 12.36 11.33 -8.04
C GLY A 26 12.51 10.02 -8.78
N ILE A 27 11.63 9.82 -9.77
CA ILE A 27 11.64 8.71 -10.73
C ILE A 27 11.55 9.23 -12.15
N HIS A 28 12.09 8.46 -13.07
CA HIS A 28 11.96 8.68 -14.51
C HIS A 28 10.90 7.73 -15.07
N TYR A 29 10.10 8.22 -16.01
CA TYR A 29 9.25 7.36 -16.83
C TYR A 29 10.12 6.70 -17.92
N LEU A 30 10.01 5.37 -18.06
CA LEU A 30 10.76 4.61 -19.06
C LEU A 30 10.24 4.80 -20.49
N ASP A 31 9.09 5.46 -20.65
CA ASP A 31 8.46 5.66 -21.95
C ASP A 31 8.65 7.11 -22.38
N SER A 32 9.73 7.38 -23.09
CA SER A 32 9.65 8.36 -24.16
C SER A 32 10.75 8.12 -25.19
N LYS A 33 10.31 7.98 -26.44
CA LYS A 33 11.18 8.14 -27.62
C LYS A 33 11.73 9.57 -27.76
N SER A 34 11.42 10.48 -26.83
CA SER A 34 12.03 11.80 -26.75
C SER A 34 13.31 11.72 -25.92
N LYS A 35 14.43 11.66 -26.64
CA LYS A 35 15.62 12.35 -26.16
C LYS A 35 15.23 13.81 -25.96
N GLU A 36 15.66 14.37 -24.83
CA GLU A 36 15.54 15.77 -24.43
C GLU A 36 14.37 16.07 -23.48
N THR A 37 14.76 16.40 -22.24
CA THR A 37 13.99 16.73 -21.03
C THR A 37 13.42 15.55 -20.22
N GLU A 38 14.23 15.16 -19.24
CA GLU A 38 13.96 14.24 -18.15
C GLU A 38 12.87 14.81 -17.21
N ASP A 39 11.60 14.49 -17.45
CA ASP A 39 10.55 14.75 -16.47
C ASP A 39 10.73 13.83 -15.26
N ILE A 40 11.53 14.30 -14.30
CA ILE A 40 11.73 13.65 -13.00
C ILE A 40 10.50 13.94 -12.14
N GLN A 41 9.63 12.95 -11.99
CA GLN A 41 8.52 13.05 -11.05
C GLN A 41 9.03 12.80 -9.64
N LYS A 42 8.87 13.80 -8.76
CA LYS A 42 9.18 13.69 -7.33
C LYS A 42 7.89 13.61 -6.52
N ILE A 43 8.02 13.11 -5.29
CA ILE A 43 6.99 13.35 -4.27
C ILE A 43 7.39 14.59 -3.46
N LYS A 44 6.41 15.41 -3.09
CA LYS A 44 6.62 16.58 -2.25
C LYS A 44 6.81 16.19 -0.79
N ASP A 45 5.90 15.38 -0.28
CA ASP A 45 5.98 14.84 1.07
C ASP A 45 5.12 13.60 1.25
N PHE A 46 5.29 12.91 2.37
CA PHE A 46 4.44 11.78 2.75
C PHE A 46 4.11 11.76 4.25
N THR A 47 2.97 11.18 4.60
CA THR A 47 2.54 10.93 5.97
C THR A 47 2.28 9.44 6.17
N ARG A 48 2.86 8.85 7.21
CA ARG A 48 2.56 7.49 7.65
C ARG A 48 1.44 7.49 8.68
N ILE A 49 0.45 6.63 8.50
CA ILE A 49 -0.71 6.47 9.37
C ILE A 49 -0.75 5.03 9.88
N ASP A 50 -0.82 4.85 11.20
CA ASP A 50 -1.04 3.54 11.84
C ASP A 50 -2.54 3.30 12.00
N THR A 51 -3.10 2.33 11.27
CA THR A 51 -4.54 2.06 11.15
C THR A 51 -5.10 1.19 12.30
N LYS A 52 -4.45 1.19 13.47
CA LYS A 52 -4.90 0.46 14.67
C LYS A 52 -6.24 0.91 15.27
N THR A 53 -6.70 2.13 14.97
CA THR A 53 -7.88 2.71 15.62
C THR A 53 -8.87 3.26 14.61
N ALA A 54 -10.15 3.33 14.99
CA ALA A 54 -11.19 3.94 14.15
C ALA A 54 -10.87 5.43 13.84
N HIS A 55 -10.27 6.15 14.79
CA HIS A 55 -9.85 7.53 14.59
C HIS A 55 -8.79 7.65 13.49
N SER A 56 -7.75 6.80 13.52
CA SER A 56 -6.68 6.84 12.52
C SER A 56 -7.14 6.35 11.15
N ILE A 57 -8.07 5.38 11.08
CA ILE A 57 -8.74 5.00 9.82
C ILE A 57 -9.52 6.19 9.26
N SER A 58 -10.27 6.91 10.08
CA SER A 58 -11.01 8.11 9.65
C SER A 58 -10.09 9.21 9.14
N GLN A 59 -8.93 9.41 9.79
CA GLN A 59 -7.89 10.33 9.29
C GLN A 59 -7.32 9.88 7.94
N ALA A 60 -7.09 8.58 7.76
CA ALA A 60 -6.65 8.03 6.48
C ALA A 60 -7.67 8.24 5.37
N VAL A 61 -8.96 8.01 5.63
CA VAL A 61 -10.03 8.29 4.65
C VAL A 61 -10.01 9.76 4.24
N ARG A 62 -9.92 10.70 5.19
CA ARG A 62 -9.82 12.13 4.88
C ARG A 62 -8.59 12.47 4.05
N LYS A 63 -7.44 11.83 4.33
CA LYS A 63 -6.23 12.01 3.52
C LYS A 63 -6.40 11.43 2.11
N TYR A 64 -7.03 10.26 1.97
CA TYR A 64 -7.31 9.66 0.66
C TYR A 64 -8.11 10.61 -0.22
N MET A 65 -9.19 11.17 0.33
CA MET A 65 -10.06 12.10 -0.38
C MET A 65 -9.36 13.39 -0.83
N LYS A 66 -8.27 13.78 -0.17
CA LYS A 66 -7.51 15.01 -0.46
C LYS A 66 -6.28 14.76 -1.35
N GLU A 67 -5.57 13.67 -1.10
CA GLU A 67 -4.23 13.40 -1.65
C GLU A 67 -4.25 12.27 -2.69
N GLY A 68 -5.32 11.47 -2.72
CA GLY A 68 -5.49 10.37 -3.66
C GLY A 68 -4.93 9.04 -3.14
N PRO A 69 -4.47 8.16 -4.07
CA PRO A 69 -3.95 6.83 -3.74
C PRO A 69 -2.86 6.82 -2.68
N MET A 70 -2.78 5.72 -1.92
CA MET A 70 -1.77 5.53 -0.88
C MET A 70 -0.99 4.24 -1.09
N VAL A 71 0.14 4.11 -0.40
CA VAL A 71 0.79 2.80 -0.25
C VAL A 71 0.27 2.13 1.03
N GLY A 72 -0.24 0.91 0.92
CA GLY A 72 -0.72 0.11 2.03
C GLY A 72 0.24 -1.01 2.39
N THR A 73 0.33 -1.31 3.69
CA THR A 73 1.13 -2.45 4.19
C THR A 73 0.30 -3.29 5.15
N PHE A 74 0.36 -4.62 5.02
CA PHE A 74 -0.32 -5.56 5.92
C PHE A 74 0.46 -6.86 6.04
N TYR A 75 0.09 -7.70 6.99
CA TYR A 75 0.73 -8.99 7.19
C TYR A 75 0.01 -10.09 6.42
N VAL A 76 0.77 -10.92 5.71
CA VAL A 76 0.28 -12.16 5.12
C VAL A 76 0.85 -13.35 5.87
N TYR A 77 0.04 -14.41 5.96
CA TYR A 77 0.39 -15.64 6.68
C TYR A 77 0.03 -16.87 5.84
N GLY A 78 0.96 -17.84 5.84
CA GLY A 78 0.82 -19.11 5.12
C GLY A 78 0.39 -18.89 3.67
N ASN A 79 -0.52 -19.75 3.21
CA ASN A 79 -1.08 -19.70 1.86
C ASN A 79 -2.39 -18.90 1.79
N GLY A 80 -2.79 -18.19 2.86
CA GLY A 80 -4.09 -17.53 2.93
C GLY A 80 -4.27 -16.45 1.86
N PHE A 81 -3.21 -15.69 1.58
CA PHE A 81 -3.23 -14.66 0.53
C PHE A 81 -3.23 -15.27 -0.89
N ASP A 82 -2.62 -16.44 -1.07
CA ASP A 82 -2.65 -17.17 -2.34
C ASP A 82 -4.03 -17.77 -2.61
N TRP A 83 -4.69 -18.30 -1.57
CA TRP A 83 -6.08 -18.77 -1.68
C TRP A 83 -7.04 -17.62 -1.96
N TYR A 84 -6.88 -16.49 -1.27
CA TYR A 84 -7.62 -15.27 -1.59
C TYR A 84 -7.41 -14.85 -3.05
N GLY A 85 -6.17 -14.95 -3.54
CA GLY A 85 -5.81 -14.72 -4.94
C GLY A 85 -6.48 -15.65 -5.97
N LYS A 86 -6.94 -16.83 -5.54
CA LYS A 86 -7.64 -17.83 -6.37
C LYS A 86 -9.17 -17.74 -6.24
N SER A 87 -9.68 -16.91 -5.33
CA SER A 87 -11.11 -16.75 -5.12
C SER A 87 -11.79 -16.15 -6.35
N THR A 88 -12.99 -16.66 -6.64
CA THR A 88 -13.87 -16.17 -7.71
C THR A 88 -14.88 -15.14 -7.21
N ALA A 89 -15.05 -15.00 -5.89
CA ALA A 89 -15.94 -14.00 -5.29
C ALA A 89 -15.31 -12.60 -5.44
N VAL A 90 -15.95 -11.69 -6.16
CA VAL A 90 -15.40 -10.37 -6.50
C VAL A 90 -15.32 -9.46 -5.26
N ASP A 91 -16.31 -9.57 -4.38
CA ASP A 91 -16.56 -8.78 -3.17
C ASP A 91 -16.05 -9.46 -1.88
N GLU A 92 -15.19 -10.47 -2.00
CA GLU A 92 -14.56 -11.07 -0.83
C GLU A 92 -13.54 -10.09 -0.21
N ILE A 93 -13.72 -9.81 1.09
CA ILE A 93 -12.80 -8.98 1.87
C ILE A 93 -11.77 -9.88 2.57
N TYR A 94 -10.49 -9.67 2.24
CA TYR A 94 -9.38 -10.41 2.83
C TYR A 94 -9.24 -10.11 4.33
N VAL A 95 -9.22 -11.18 5.12
CA VAL A 95 -8.90 -11.16 6.54
C VAL A 95 -7.40 -11.37 6.71
N ALA A 96 -6.64 -10.29 6.73
CA ALA A 96 -5.20 -10.40 7.04
C ALA A 96 -4.97 -10.89 8.47
N TYR A 97 -3.85 -11.59 8.67
CA TYR A 97 -3.52 -12.13 9.98
C TYR A 97 -3.14 -11.00 10.96
N ASN A 98 -3.72 -11.02 12.16
CA ASN A 98 -3.34 -10.11 13.24
C ASN A 98 -2.21 -10.76 14.06
N PRO A 99 -0.99 -10.21 14.06
CA PRO A 99 0.20 -10.83 14.68
C PRO A 99 0.19 -10.84 16.22
N ARG A 100 -0.97 -10.70 16.87
CA ARG A 100 -1.09 -10.79 18.34
C ARG A 100 -0.91 -12.21 18.89
N VAL A 101 -0.70 -13.21 18.04
CA VAL A 101 -0.32 -14.55 18.46
C VAL A 101 1.19 -14.69 18.29
N GLU A 102 1.87 -14.91 19.41
CA GLU A 102 3.31 -15.13 19.45
C GLU A 102 3.70 -16.40 18.64
N ASN A 103 4.89 -16.39 18.04
CA ASN A 103 5.52 -17.51 17.31
C ASN A 103 5.09 -17.79 15.86
N ILE A 104 4.43 -16.85 15.18
CA ILE A 104 4.05 -17.03 13.77
C ILE A 104 4.93 -16.19 12.83
N LYS A 105 5.58 -16.85 11.85
CA LYS A 105 6.29 -16.17 10.76
C LYS A 105 5.28 -15.41 9.89
N THR A 106 5.32 -14.09 9.98
CA THR A 106 4.51 -13.17 9.17
C THR A 106 5.38 -12.46 8.14
N TRP A 107 4.85 -12.26 6.94
CA TRP A 107 5.50 -11.45 5.92
C TRP A 107 4.75 -10.13 5.77
N SER A 108 5.49 -9.04 5.58
CA SER A 108 4.87 -7.76 5.24
C SER A 108 4.64 -7.72 3.73
N HIS A 109 3.39 -7.50 3.32
CA HIS A 109 3.02 -7.26 1.93
C HIS A 109 2.76 -5.78 1.70
N VAL A 110 3.06 -5.30 0.49
CA VAL A 110 2.93 -3.89 0.11
C VAL A 110 2.08 -3.79 -1.14
N VAL A 111 1.08 -2.91 -1.12
CA VAL A 111 0.11 -2.73 -2.21
C VAL A 111 -0.17 -1.24 -2.45
N ALA A 112 -0.76 -0.92 -3.60
CA ALA A 112 -1.34 0.41 -3.82
C ALA A 112 -2.80 0.40 -3.36
N ILE A 113 -3.19 1.35 -2.52
CA ILE A 113 -4.58 1.56 -2.10
C ILE A 113 -5.25 2.46 -3.15
N THR A 114 -6.32 1.95 -3.75
CA THR A 114 -7.02 2.56 -4.90
C THR A 114 -8.45 2.98 -4.58
N GLY A 115 -8.94 2.64 -3.39
CA GLY A 115 -10.26 3.03 -2.93
C GLY A 115 -10.53 2.58 -1.51
N PHE A 116 -11.71 2.92 -1.03
CA PHE A 116 -12.24 2.47 0.25
C PHE A 116 -13.76 2.37 0.15
N GLY A 117 -14.35 1.60 1.06
CA GLY A 117 -15.80 1.43 1.10
C GLY A 117 -16.27 0.76 2.37
N VAL A 118 -17.55 0.45 2.39
CA VAL A 118 -18.20 -0.29 3.46
C VAL A 118 -19.05 -1.38 2.83
N GLN A 119 -18.89 -2.62 3.29
CA GLN A 119 -19.74 -3.75 2.95
C GLN A 119 -20.51 -4.17 4.20
N GLY A 120 -21.83 -3.92 4.21
CA GLY A 120 -22.63 -4.05 5.44
C GLY A 120 -22.14 -3.08 6.52
N SER A 121 -21.59 -3.60 7.61
CA SER A 121 -20.97 -2.83 8.69
C SER A 121 -19.44 -2.82 8.67
N TYR A 122 -18.83 -3.36 7.61
CA TYR A 122 -17.41 -3.64 7.57
C TYR A 122 -16.66 -2.66 6.65
N PRO A 123 -15.89 -1.71 7.20
CA PRO A 123 -15.06 -0.82 6.39
C PRO A 123 -13.88 -1.57 5.79
N PHE A 124 -13.58 -1.31 4.53
CA PHE A 124 -12.47 -1.92 3.80
C PHE A 124 -11.67 -0.90 3.00
N TRP A 125 -10.42 -1.27 2.70
CA TRP A 125 -9.61 -0.64 1.66
C TRP A 125 -9.64 -1.52 0.42
N GLU A 126 -9.82 -0.90 -0.75
CA GLU A 126 -9.53 -1.54 -2.03
C GLU A 126 -8.04 -1.32 -2.35
N PHE A 127 -7.39 -2.35 -2.87
CA PHE A 127 -6.01 -2.29 -3.27
C PHE A 127 -5.75 -2.98 -4.60
N GLN A 128 -4.75 -2.48 -5.31
CA GLN A 128 -4.15 -3.12 -6.48
C GLN A 128 -2.89 -3.88 -6.05
N ASN A 129 -2.84 -5.17 -6.39
CA ASN A 129 -1.67 -6.01 -6.15
C ASN A 129 -0.72 -6.01 -7.37
N THR A 130 0.51 -6.46 -7.17
CA THR A 130 1.56 -6.54 -8.21
C THR A 130 1.71 -7.92 -8.83
N TYR A 131 0.80 -8.86 -8.53
CA TYR A 131 0.82 -10.24 -9.05
C TYR A 131 0.14 -10.39 -10.43
N GLY A 132 -0.15 -9.27 -11.08
CA GLY A 132 -0.78 -9.21 -12.39
C GLY A 132 -2.30 -9.41 -12.37
N PRO A 133 -2.96 -9.17 -13.52
CA PRO A 133 -4.42 -9.12 -13.59
C PRO A 133 -5.09 -10.50 -13.43
N LYS A 134 -4.33 -11.59 -13.54
CA LYS A 134 -4.83 -12.95 -13.31
C LYS A 134 -5.02 -13.26 -11.83
N TRP A 135 -4.28 -12.58 -10.96
CA TRP A 135 -4.51 -12.67 -9.52
C TRP A 135 -5.89 -12.07 -9.21
N ARG A 136 -6.74 -12.82 -8.50
CA ARG A 136 -8.16 -12.50 -8.30
C ARG A 136 -8.99 -12.34 -9.58
N GLY A 137 -8.57 -12.95 -10.70
CA GLY A 137 -9.35 -13.17 -11.94
C GLY A 137 -10.40 -12.10 -12.27
N ALA A 138 -11.64 -12.29 -11.80
CA ALA A 138 -12.76 -11.39 -12.00
C ALA A 138 -12.56 -9.96 -11.46
N ALA A 139 -11.80 -9.80 -10.36
CA ALA A 139 -11.37 -8.50 -9.83
C ALA A 139 -10.07 -7.97 -10.47
N ARG A 140 -9.53 -8.63 -11.50
CA ARG A 140 -8.45 -8.13 -12.38
C ARG A 140 -7.19 -7.63 -11.65
N GLY A 141 -6.73 -8.32 -10.61
CA GLY A 141 -5.56 -7.93 -9.82
C GLY A 141 -5.86 -7.05 -8.61
N PHE A 142 -7.13 -6.68 -8.39
CA PHE A 142 -7.58 -5.92 -7.24
C PHE A 142 -8.06 -6.84 -6.12
N GLY A 143 -8.00 -6.33 -4.90
CA GLY A 143 -8.52 -6.97 -3.72
C GLY A 143 -9.10 -5.97 -2.74
N GLN A 144 -9.81 -6.48 -1.75
CA GLN A 144 -10.36 -5.73 -0.63
C GLN A 144 -9.78 -6.30 0.67
N ILE A 145 -9.50 -5.45 1.63
CA ILE A 145 -8.98 -5.84 2.95
C ILE A 145 -9.69 -5.04 4.03
N TYR A 146 -10.00 -5.67 5.16
CA TYR A 146 -10.59 -4.97 6.30
C TYR A 146 -9.73 -3.77 6.71
N ALA A 147 -10.37 -2.63 6.98
CA ALA A 147 -9.64 -1.37 7.21
C ALA A 147 -8.66 -1.46 8.39
N VAL A 148 -9.05 -2.19 9.42
CA VAL A 148 -8.26 -2.46 10.64
C VAL A 148 -7.10 -3.45 10.42
N HIS A 149 -7.09 -4.18 9.31
CA HIS A 149 -6.10 -5.21 8.99
C HIS A 149 -4.93 -4.67 8.15
N VAL A 150 -5.11 -3.49 7.54
CA VAL A 150 -3.97 -2.71 7.09
C VAL A 150 -3.19 -2.26 8.33
N ARG A 151 -1.86 -2.37 8.28
CA ARG A 151 -0.97 -1.99 9.38
C ARG A 151 -0.55 -0.53 9.28
N PHE A 152 -0.06 -0.13 8.11
CA PHE A 152 0.32 1.25 7.82
C PHE A 152 -0.16 1.67 6.45
N LEU A 153 -0.62 2.92 6.36
CA LEU A 153 -0.89 3.65 5.13
C LEU A 153 0.12 4.78 4.98
N TYR A 154 0.60 4.99 3.76
CA TYR A 154 1.49 6.09 3.40
C TYR A 154 0.79 6.96 2.36
N ALA A 155 0.22 8.06 2.81
CA ALA A 155 -0.31 9.09 1.92
C ALA A 155 0.83 9.97 1.45
N PHE A 156 0.88 10.31 0.16
CA PHE A 156 1.91 11.15 -0.41
C PHE A 156 1.31 12.08 -1.45
N THR A 157 2.04 13.14 -1.78
CA THR A 157 1.65 14.08 -2.84
C THR A 157 2.77 14.19 -3.86
N LEU A 158 2.40 14.32 -5.13
CA LEU A 158 3.36 14.61 -6.20
C LEU A 158 3.82 16.07 -6.09
N ALA A 159 5.08 16.33 -6.45
CA ALA A 159 5.67 17.67 -6.51
C ALA A 159 5.37 18.35 -7.85
#